data_AF-A0A7C8YSH6-F1
#
_entry.id   AF-A0A7C8YSH6-F1
#
_cell.length_a   1.000
_cell.length_b   1.000
_cell.length_c   1.000
_cell.angle_alpha   90.00
_cell.angle_beta   90.00
_cell.angle_gamma   90.00
#
_symmetry.space_group_name_H-M   'P 1'
#
loop_
_entity.id
_entity.type
_entity.pdbx_description
1 polymer ?
#
loop_
_entity_poly.entity_id
_entity_poly.type
_entity_poly.pdbx_seq_one_letter_code
_entity_poly.pdbx_strand_id
1 'polypeptide(L)'
;DIAKTFLGKLGIQSMFVAQEIFSSWTHKTEHFQRIHWRTRIPFTEMLFFDDEDRNIQAVKNMGVTSILVQNGVNCNALRQGLVEFSQNSSASDKTGSSGKNKQK
;
A
#
# COMPACT_ATOMS: atom_id res chain seq x y z
N ASP A 1 -11.74 -18.80 10.54
CA ASP A 1 -11.73 -17.86 9.41
C ASP A 1 -11.19 -18.60 8.18
N ILE A 2 -11.97 -18.67 7.10
CA ILE A 2 -11.66 -19.41 5.87
C ILE A 2 -10.36 -18.88 5.23
N ALA A 3 -10.16 -17.56 5.22
CA ALA A 3 -8.99 -16.95 4.59
C ALA A 3 -7.70 -17.37 5.32
N LYS A 4 -7.69 -17.31 6.66
CA LYS A 4 -6.52 -17.73 7.45
C LYS A 4 -6.21 -19.21 7.29
N THR A 5 -7.23 -20.07 7.23
CA THR A 5 -7.05 -21.50 6.93
C THR A 5 -6.41 -21.73 5.56
N PHE A 6 -6.84 -20.98 4.54
CA PHE A 6 -6.28 -21.08 3.19
C PHE A 6 -4.79 -20.67 3.16
N LEU A 7 -4.42 -19.56 3.82
CA LEU A 7 -3.02 -19.13 3.95
C LEU A 7 -2.15 -20.15 4.67
N GLY A 8 -2.70 -20.79 5.72
CA GLY A 8 -2.01 -21.87 6.44
C GLY A 8 -1.76 -23.10 5.56
N LYS A 9 -2.75 -23.52 4.76
CA LYS A 9 -2.60 -24.65 3.84
C LYS A 9 -1.59 -24.39 2.72
N LEU A 10 -1.43 -23.15 2.27
CA LEU A 10 -0.42 -22.75 1.29
C LEU A 10 0.99 -22.62 1.90
N GLY A 11 1.14 -22.70 3.23
CA GLY A 11 2.44 -22.58 3.90
C GLY A 11 3.04 -21.18 3.90
N ILE A 12 2.29 -20.15 3.49
CA ILE A 12 2.77 -18.77 3.35
C ILE A 12 2.41 -17.89 4.55
N GLN A 13 1.73 -18.44 5.57
CA GLN A 13 1.25 -17.65 6.71
C GLN A 13 2.38 -16.90 7.44
N SER A 14 3.58 -17.48 7.52
CA SER A 14 4.77 -16.87 8.13
C SER A 14 5.31 -15.65 7.37
N MET A 15 4.93 -15.47 6.10
CA MET A 15 5.34 -14.30 5.30
C MET A 15 4.60 -13.02 5.72
N PHE A 16 3.52 -13.12 6.49
CA PHE A 16 2.68 -11.98 6.86
C PHE A 16 2.96 -11.50 8.29
N VAL A 17 3.61 -10.35 8.43
CA VAL A 17 3.82 -9.70 9.74
C VAL A 17 2.53 -9.12 10.33
N ALA A 18 1.59 -8.69 9.48
CA ALA A 18 0.27 -8.15 9.84
C ALA A 18 -0.81 -8.73 8.92
N GLN A 19 -2.01 -8.97 9.46
CA GLN A 19 -3.13 -9.59 8.72
C GLN A 19 -4.45 -8.93 9.11
N GLU A 20 -4.88 -7.93 8.33
CA GLU A 20 -6.16 -7.27 8.51
C GLU A 20 -7.19 -7.91 7.57
N ILE A 21 -7.93 -8.90 8.08
CA ILE A 21 -8.94 -9.67 7.33
C ILE A 21 -10.27 -9.53 8.06
N PHE A 22 -11.06 -8.55 7.63
CA PHE A 22 -12.40 -8.27 8.14
C PHE A 22 -13.17 -7.38 7.14
N SER A 23 -14.49 -7.35 7.23
CA SER A 23 -15.32 -6.43 6.45
C SER A 23 -15.34 -5.04 7.09
N SER A 24 -15.24 -3.99 6.28
CA SER A 24 -15.37 -2.59 6.72
C SER A 24 -16.22 -1.81 5.71
N TRP A 25 -16.80 -0.69 6.16
CA TRP A 25 -17.53 0.25 5.31
C TRP A 25 -16.64 1.33 4.69
N THR A 26 -15.42 1.45 5.17
CA THR A 26 -14.47 2.52 4.83
C THR A 26 -13.51 2.12 3.71
N HIS A 27 -13.89 1.11 2.92
CA HIS A 27 -12.98 0.40 2.03
C HIS A 27 -11.71 -0.01 2.80
N LYS A 28 -10.56 -0.13 2.14
CA LYS A 28 -9.31 -0.58 2.76
C LYS A 28 -8.65 0.43 3.71
N THR A 29 -9.24 1.61 3.95
CA THR A 29 -8.61 2.65 4.79
C THR A 29 -8.41 2.19 6.23
N GLU A 30 -9.40 1.53 6.84
CA GLU A 30 -9.28 1.00 8.21
C GLU A 30 -8.22 -0.10 8.30
N HIS A 31 -8.15 -0.99 7.31
CA HIS A 31 -7.12 -2.01 7.23
C HIS A 31 -5.72 -1.39 7.19
N PHE A 32 -5.51 -0.38 6.35
CA PHE A 32 -4.23 0.31 6.24
C PHE A 32 -3.85 1.06 7.52
N GLN A 33 -4.80 1.70 8.20
CA GLN A 33 -4.56 2.32 9.51
C GLN A 33 -4.05 1.31 10.54
N ARG A 34 -4.66 0.12 10.60
CA ARG A 34 -4.22 -0.94 11.53
C ARG A 34 -2.87 -1.54 11.15
N ILE A 35 -2.61 -1.73 9.85
CA ILE A 35 -1.30 -2.15 9.35
C ILE A 35 -0.24 -1.12 9.76
N HIS A 36 -0.45 0.16 9.47
CA HIS A 36 0.45 1.24 9.85
C HIS A 36 0.69 1.28 11.37
N TRP A 37 -0.35 1.14 12.18
CA TRP A 37 -0.21 1.08 13.64
C TRP A 37 0.68 -0.07 14.10
N ARG A 38 0.54 -1.25 13.50
CA ARG A 38 1.28 -2.47 13.84
C ARG A 38 2.72 -2.47 13.30
N THR A 39 2.95 -1.96 12.10
CA THR A 39 4.27 -2.00 11.43
C THR A 39 5.08 -0.73 11.59
N ARG A 40 4.42 0.41 11.89
CA ARG A 40 4.98 1.77 11.92
C ARG A 40 5.56 2.27 10.60
N ILE A 41 5.30 1.56 9.50
CA ILE A 41 5.74 1.96 8.16
C ILE A 41 4.86 3.11 7.66
N PRO A 42 5.41 4.23 7.16
CA PRO A 42 4.64 5.31 6.56
C PRO A 42 3.85 4.84 5.33
N PHE A 43 2.67 5.42 5.08
CA PHE A 43 1.86 5.05 3.89
C PHE A 43 2.63 5.25 2.57
N THR A 44 3.46 6.28 2.49
CA THR A 44 4.32 6.57 1.33
C THR A 44 5.37 5.50 1.06
N GLU A 45 5.64 4.62 2.03
CA GLU A 45 6.57 3.50 1.92
C GLU A 45 5.82 2.16 1.75
N MET A 46 4.54 2.19 1.38
CA MET A 46 3.75 1.01 1.09
C MET A 46 3.44 0.87 -0.41
N LEU A 47 3.42 -0.38 -0.87
CA LEU A 47 2.96 -0.79 -2.20
C LEU A 47 1.77 -1.74 -2.03
N PHE A 48 0.68 -1.45 -2.72
CA PHE A 48 -0.60 -2.13 -2.60
C PHE A 48 -1.11 -2.64 -3.95
N PHE A 49 -1.65 -3.85 -3.97
CA PHE A 49 -2.28 -4.47 -5.12
C PHE A 49 -3.69 -4.92 -4.73
N ASP A 50 -4.69 -4.56 -5.53
CA ASP A 50 -6.10 -4.94 -5.32
C ASP A 50 -6.83 -4.91 -6.67
N ASP A 51 -7.87 -5.72 -6.83
CA ASP A 51 -8.68 -5.81 -8.04
C ASP A 51 -9.88 -4.86 -8.03
N GLU A 52 -10.18 -4.24 -6.89
CA GLU A 52 -11.31 -3.32 -6.75
C GLU A 52 -10.86 -1.84 -6.79
N ASP A 53 -11.28 -1.11 -7.82
CA ASP A 53 -10.89 0.30 -8.02
C ASP A 53 -11.21 1.19 -6.81
N ARG A 54 -12.34 0.97 -6.14
CA ARG A 54 -12.68 1.75 -4.92
C ARG A 54 -11.65 1.58 -3.80
N ASN A 55 -11.08 0.38 -3.64
CA ASN A 55 -10.01 0.15 -2.67
C ASN A 55 -8.74 0.87 -3.09
N ILE A 56 -8.39 0.80 -4.39
CA ILE A 56 -7.23 1.49 -4.97
C ILE A 56 -7.32 3.00 -4.75
N GLN A 57 -8.44 3.64 -5.14
CA GLN A 57 -8.61 5.09 -4.98
C GLN A 57 -8.54 5.50 -3.50
N ALA A 58 -9.22 4.77 -2.62
CA ALA A 58 -9.24 5.07 -1.19
C ALA A 58 -7.83 5.02 -0.56
N VAL A 59 -7.05 4.00 -0.90
CA VAL A 59 -5.70 3.78 -0.35
C VAL A 59 -4.66 4.69 -1.01
N LYS A 60 -4.81 5.00 -2.31
CA LYS A 60 -3.99 5.98 -3.01
C LYS A 60 -4.10 7.37 -2.38
N ASN A 61 -5.29 7.77 -1.94
CA ASN A 61 -5.51 9.04 -1.22
C ASN A 61 -4.79 9.10 0.14
N MET A 62 -4.37 7.95 0.71
CA MET A 62 -3.56 7.90 1.93
C MET A 62 -2.05 8.05 1.64
N GLY A 63 -1.63 8.12 0.37
CA GLY A 63 -0.23 8.25 -0.06
C GLY A 63 0.43 6.92 -0.43
N VAL A 64 -0.30 5.81 -0.41
CA VAL A 64 0.20 4.48 -0.77
C VAL A 64 0.30 4.33 -2.29
N THR A 65 1.41 3.76 -2.78
CA THR A 65 1.49 3.37 -4.20
C THR A 65 0.54 2.20 -4.43
N SER A 66 -0.49 2.38 -5.26
CA SER A 66 -1.58 1.41 -5.41
C SER A 66 -1.76 1.01 -6.87
N ILE A 67 -1.73 -0.30 -7.14
CA ILE A 67 -1.79 -0.90 -8.47
C ILE A 67 -3.09 -1.71 -8.61
N LEU A 68 -3.96 -1.28 -9.52
CA LEU A 68 -5.17 -2.02 -9.89
C LEU A 68 -4.78 -3.27 -10.70
N VAL A 69 -5.18 -4.46 -10.24
CA VAL A 69 -4.88 -5.74 -10.90
C VAL A 69 -6.14 -6.46 -11.36
N GLN A 70 -6.34 -6.63 -12.67
CA GLN A 70 -7.55 -7.28 -13.18
C GLN A 70 -7.49 -8.82 -13.16
N ASN A 71 -6.28 -9.40 -13.20
CA ASN A 71 -6.06 -10.85 -13.27
C ASN A 71 -5.16 -11.33 -12.12
N GLY A 72 -5.35 -10.74 -10.94
CA GLY A 72 -4.53 -11.00 -9.76
C GLY A 72 -3.08 -10.54 -9.90
N VAL A 73 -2.31 -10.77 -8.83
CA VAL A 73 -0.88 -10.43 -8.78
C VAL A 73 -0.07 -11.44 -9.58
N ASN A 74 0.73 -10.95 -10.52
CA ASN A 74 1.68 -11.73 -11.31
C ASN A 74 3.01 -10.97 -11.45
N CYS A 75 4.02 -11.58 -12.08
CA CYS A 75 5.35 -10.98 -12.22
C CYS A 75 5.35 -9.64 -12.94
N ASN A 76 4.44 -9.41 -13.89
CA ASN A 76 4.34 -8.13 -14.59
C ASN A 76 3.72 -7.06 -13.69
N ALA A 77 2.65 -7.39 -12.97
CA ALA A 77 2.05 -6.48 -11.99
C ALA A 77 3.05 -6.12 -10.88
N LEU A 78 3.78 -7.10 -10.35
CA LEU A 78 4.82 -6.87 -9.35
C LEU A 78 5.92 -5.94 -9.89
N ARG A 79 6.42 -6.20 -11.11
CA ARG A 79 7.44 -5.35 -11.74
C ARG A 79 6.95 -3.92 -11.92
N GLN A 80 5.73 -3.74 -12.42
CA GLN A 80 5.10 -2.43 -12.57
C GLN A 80 5.00 -1.72 -11.21
N GLY A 81 4.47 -2.39 -10.20
CA GLY A 81 4.31 -1.83 -8.86
C GLY A 81 5.63 -1.39 -8.24
N LEU A 82 6.71 -2.17 -8.41
CA LEU A 82 8.05 -1.80 -7.93
C LEU A 82 8.61 -0.57 -8.66
N VAL A 83 8.38 -0.45 -9.97
CA VAL A 83 8.77 0.73 -10.75
C VAL A 83 8.02 1.97 -10.27
N GLU A 84 6.70 1.92 -10.19
CA GLU A 84 5.88 3.05 -9.73
C GLU A 84 6.22 3.46 -8.29
N PHE A 85 6.44 2.47 -7.41
CA PHE A 85 6.84 2.71 -6.03
C PHE A 85 8.16 3.48 -5.94
N SER A 86 9.18 3.05 -6.70
CA SER A 86 10.50 3.71 -6.71
C SER A 86 10.44 5.16 -7.21
N GLN A 87 9.55 5.46 -8.16
CA GLN A 87 9.38 6.81 -8.69
C GLN A 87 8.73 7.74 -7.67
N ASN A 88 7.73 7.25 -6.93
CA ASN A 88 7.04 8.02 -5.90
C ASN A 88 7.97 8.35 -4.71
N SER A 89 8.85 7.44 -4.31
CA SER A 89 9.84 7.70 -3.24
C SER A 89 10.81 8.83 -3.60
N SER A 90 11.15 8.99 -4.89
CA SER A 90 12.06 10.06 -5.35
C SER A 90 11.43 11.45 -5.43
N ALA A 91 10.08 11.53 -5.41
CA ALA A 91 9.35 12.79 -5.45
C ALA A 91 9.25 13.44 -4.07
N SER A 92 9.20 12.64 -2.99
CA SER A 92 9.15 13.12 -1.60
C SER A 92 10.42 13.85 -1.16
N ASP A 93 11.58 13.57 -1.77
CA ASP A 93 12.86 14.20 -1.42
C ASP A 93 13.04 15.62 -2.01
N LYS A 94 12.24 16.00 -3.01
CA LYS A 94 12.42 17.26 -3.75
C LYS A 94 11.69 18.48 -3.17
N THR A 95 10.87 18.31 -2.13
CA THR A 95 10.08 19.40 -1.53
C THR A 95 10.75 20.09 -0.34
N GLY A 96 11.98 19.70 0.03
CA GLY A 96 12.71 20.23 1.20
C GLY A 96 13.66 21.42 0.96
N SER A 97 13.78 21.98 -0.24
CA SER A 97 14.69 23.13 -0.49
C SER A 97 14.16 24.11 -1.54
N SER A 98 13.19 24.93 -1.15
CA SER A 98 12.94 26.23 -1.78
C SER A 98 12.13 27.10 -0.84
N GLY A 99 12.81 27.68 0.14
CA GLY A 99 12.20 28.60 1.08
C GLY A 99 13.26 29.30 1.92
N LYS A 100 13.82 30.39 1.38
CA LYS A 100 14.19 31.64 2.07
C LYS A 100 15.17 32.48 1.22
N ASN A 101 14.65 33.51 0.57
CA ASN A 101 14.98 34.92 0.88
C ASN A 101 14.60 35.84 -0.29
N LYS A 102 13.58 36.67 -0.06
CA LYS A 102 13.55 38.07 -0.52
C LYS A 102 12.50 38.82 0.29
N GLN A 103 12.93 39.47 1.36
CA GLN A 103 12.26 40.65 1.90
C GLN A 103 13.30 41.61 2.49
N LYS A 104 13.14 42.87 2.06
CA LYS A 104 13.80 44.13 2.43
C LYS A 104 15.21 44.39 1.89
#